data_AF-A0A382RED7-F1
#
_entry.id   AF-A0A382RED7-F1
#
_cell.length_a   1.000
_cell.length_b   1.000
_cell.length_c   1.000
_cell.angle_alpha   90.00
_cell.angle_beta   90.00
_cell.angle_gamma   90.00
#
_symmetry.space_group_name_H-M   'P 1'
#
loop_
_entity.id
_entity.type
_entity.pdbx_description
1 polymer ?
#
loop_
_entity_poly.entity_id
_entity_poly.type
_entity_poly.pdbx_seq_one_letter_code
_entity_poly.pdbx_strand_id
1 'polypeptide(L)' 'MEAVSKMNIRQSAKKVRHVLVEVKNYKVNDALTKLNFMNKKSAKFIHQTISSALSSLMEQ' A
#
# COMPACT_ATOMS: atom_id res chain seq x y z
N MET A 1 7.06 12.87 11.77
CA MET A 1 6.86 13.19 10.36
C MET A 1 5.85 12.19 9.81
N GLU A 2 4.75 12.65 9.22
CA GLU A 2 3.76 11.76 8.60
C GLU A 2 3.68 12.08 7.10
N ALA A 3 3.74 11.06 6.25
CA ALA A 3 3.65 11.19 4.80
C ALA A 3 2.38 10.50 4.29
N VAL A 4 1.65 11.16 3.39
CA VAL A 4 0.39 10.66 2.83
C VAL A 4 0.46 10.67 1.31
N SER A 5 0.15 9.54 0.68
CA SER A 5 0.04 9.41 -0.78
C SER A 5 -1.36 8.95 -1.19
N LYS A 6 -1.84 9.42 -2.35
CA LYS A 6 -3.19 9.14 -2.88
C LYS A 6 -3.10 8.70 -4.34
N MET A 7 -3.97 7.75 -4.74
CA MET A 7 -4.07 7.24 -6.11
C MET A 7 -5.53 6.95 -6.46
N ASN A 8 -5.90 7.18 -7.72
CA ASN A 8 -7.17 6.73 -8.30
C ASN A 8 -7.04 5.30 -8.84
N ILE A 9 -7.84 4.37 -8.33
CA ILE A 9 -7.77 2.95 -8.68
C ILE A 9 -9.07 2.51 -9.38
N ARG A 10 -8.95 1.83 -10.52
CA ARG A 10 -10.10 1.17 -11.19
C ARG A 10 -10.40 -0.20 -10.56
N GLN A 11 -10.75 -0.19 -9.27
CA GLN A 11 -11.24 -1.34 -8.52
C GLN A 11 -12.32 -0.95 -7.51
N SER A 12 -13.23 -1.87 -7.24
CA SER A 12 -14.22 -1.70 -6.18
C SER A 12 -13.53 -1.54 -4.82
N ALA A 13 -14.01 -0.59 -4.02
CA ALA A 13 -13.50 -0.32 -2.68
C ALA A 13 -13.49 -1.57 -1.78
N LYS A 14 -14.46 -2.48 -1.95
CA LYS A 14 -14.53 -3.75 -1.18
C LYS A 14 -13.28 -4.62 -1.40
N LYS A 15 -12.82 -4.75 -2.64
CA LYS A 15 -11.65 -5.56 -3.01
C LYS A 15 -10.34 -4.92 -2.55
N VAL A 16 -10.28 -3.58 -2.49
CA VAL A 16 -9.12 -2.86 -1.96
C VAL A 16 -9.07 -2.96 -0.43
N ARG A 17 -10.20 -2.75 0.25
CA ARG A 17 -10.30 -2.87 1.72
C ARG A 17 -9.90 -4.25 2.23
N HIS A 18 -10.28 -5.30 1.54
CA HIS A 18 -9.89 -6.67 1.92
C HIS A 18 -8.36 -6.81 2.04
N VAL A 19 -7.61 -6.32 1.06
CA VAL A 19 -6.14 -6.32 1.10
C VAL A 19 -5.61 -5.35 2.16
N LEU A 20 -6.20 -4.16 2.30
CA LEU A 20 -5.77 -3.18 3.29
C LEU A 20 -5.89 -3.70 4.73
N VAL A 21 -6.94 -4.47 5.05
CA VAL A 21 -7.11 -5.07 6.38
C VAL A 21 -5.96 -6.02 6.72
N GLU A 22 -5.43 -6.73 5.73
CA GLU A 22 -4.33 -7.70 5.95
C GLU A 22 -2.96 -7.07 6.17
N VAL A 23 -2.78 -5.80 5.79
CA VAL A 23 -1.50 -5.07 5.91
C VAL A 23 -1.59 -3.91 6.89
N LYS A 24 -2.77 -3.64 7.44
CA LYS A 24 -2.98 -2.62 8.47
C LYS A 24 -2.17 -2.98 9.71
N ASN A 25 -1.45 -2.01 10.28
CA ASN A 25 -0.59 -2.14 11.45
C ASN A 25 0.67 -3.01 11.28
N TYR A 26 1.00 -3.44 10.06
CA TYR A 26 2.29 -4.08 9.80
C TYR A 26 3.42 -3.06 9.76
N LYS A 27 4.66 -3.51 10.05
CA LYS A 27 5.85 -2.73 9.74
C LYS A 27 5.95 -2.54 8.23
N VAL A 28 6.51 -1.42 7.79
CA VAL A 28 6.54 -1.04 6.37
C VAL A 28 7.21 -2.11 5.50
N ASN A 29 8.36 -2.63 5.92
CA ASN A 29 9.08 -3.66 5.18
C ASN A 29 8.27 -4.96 5.07
N ASP A 30 7.69 -5.42 6.19
CA ASP A 30 6.86 -6.63 6.22
C ASP A 30 5.60 -6.49 5.34
N ALA A 31 4.99 -5.30 5.34
CA ALA A 31 3.85 -4.97 4.49
C ALA A 31 4.24 -5.01 3.01
N LEU A 32 5.37 -4.43 2.62
CA LEU A 32 5.85 -4.44 1.23
C LEU A 32 6.15 -5.86 0.75
N THR A 33 6.83 -6.68 1.57
CA THR A 33 7.10 -8.07 1.26
C THR A 33 5.80 -8.87 1.09
N LYS A 34 4.84 -8.72 2.01
CA LYS A 34 3.54 -9.41 1.93
C LYS A 34 2.74 -9.00 0.70
N LEU A 35 2.74 -7.71 0.35
CA LEU A 35 2.05 -7.21 -0.84
C LEU A 35 2.68 -7.73 -2.14
N ASN A 36 4.00 -7.94 -2.16
CA ASN A 36 4.71 -8.45 -3.34
C ASN A 36 4.34 -9.90 -3.66
N PHE A 37 4.13 -10.73 -2.63
CA PHE A 37 3.72 -12.14 -2.81
C PHE A 37 2.20 -12.33 -2.92
N MET A 38 1.41 -11.27 -2.75
CA MET A 38 -0.04 -11.37 -2.80
C MET A 38 -0.55 -11.36 -4.24
N ASN A 39 -1.21 -12.44 -4.66
CA ASN A 39 -1.82 -12.55 -5.99
C ASN A 39 -3.16 -11.81 -6.09
N LYS A 40 -3.15 -10.50 -5.82
CA LYS A 40 -4.32 -9.62 -5.95
C LYS A 40 -3.93 -8.34 -6.68
N LYS A 41 -4.72 -7.93 -7.67
CA LYS A 41 -4.52 -6.66 -8.39
C LYS A 41 -4.42 -5.44 -7.46
N SER A 42 -5.22 -5.42 -6.39
CA SER A 42 -5.18 -4.36 -5.38
C SER A 42 -3.85 -4.26 -4.64
N ALA A 43 -3.14 -5.38 -4.44
CA ALA A 43 -1.87 -5.41 -3.73
C ALA A 43 -0.80 -4.59 -4.46
N LYS A 44 -0.73 -4.70 -5.79
CA LYS A 44 0.18 -3.91 -6.63
C LYS A 44 -0.02 -2.40 -6.45
N PHE A 45 -1.27 -1.96 -6.44
CA PHE A 45 -1.57 -0.54 -6.25
C PHE A 45 -1.21 -0.07 -4.83
N ILE A 46 -1.56 -0.86 -3.81
CA ILE A 46 -1.24 -0.53 -2.42
C ILE A 46 0.28 -0.46 -2.22
N HIS A 47 1.04 -1.41 -2.79
CA HIS A 47 2.50 -1.41 -2.75
C HIS A 47 3.05 -0.10 -3.33
N GLN A 48 2.60 0.29 -4.53
CA GLN A 48 3.03 1.52 -5.18
C GLN A 48 2.70 2.77 -4.34
N THR A 49 1.52 2.84 -3.72
CA THR A 49 1.15 3.96 -2.85
C THR A 49 2.02 4.04 -1.60
N ILE A 50 2.31 2.91 -0.96
CA ILE A 50 3.19 2.87 0.22
C ILE A 50 4.61 3.29 -0.16
N SER A 51 5.15 2.78 -1.28
CA SER A 51 6.47 3.20 -1.78
C SER A 51 6.52 4.69 -2.08
N SER A 52 5.48 5.25 -2.70
CA SER A 52 5.39 6.70 -2.96
C SER A 52 5.38 7.52 -1.67
N ALA A 53 4.61 7.10 -0.66
CA ALA A 53 4.59 7.78 0.63
C ALA A 53 5.95 7.71 1.35
N LEU A 54 6.65 6.58 1.25
CA LEU A 54 7.99 6.41 1.81
C LEU A 54 9.01 7.33 1.14
N SER A 55 8.99 7.43 -0.19
CA SER A 55 9.87 8.36 -0.93
C SER A 55 9.66 9.80 -0.49
N SER A 56 8.41 10.24 -0.33
CA SER A 56 8.11 11.59 0.17
C SER A 56 8.62 11.83 1.59
N LEU A 57 8.69 10.79 2.43
CA LEU A 57 9.26 10.90 3.77
C LEU A 57 10.79 11.01 3.73
N MET A 58 11.45 10.36 2.77
CA MET A 58 12.91 10.36 2.64
C MET A 58 13.46 11.63 1.99
N GLU A 59 12.65 12.30 1.18
CA GLU A 59 12.99 13.58 0.54
C GLU A 59 12.80 14.80 1.46
N GLN A 60 12.11 14.62 2.60
CA GLN A 60 11.93 15.64 3.64
C GLN A 60 12.99 15.54 4.74
#